data_AF-A0A094L1K7-F1
#
_entry.id   AF-A0A094L1K7-F1
#
_cell.length_a   1.000
_cell.length_b   1.000
_cell.length_c   1.000
_cell.angle_alpha   90.00
_cell.angle_beta   90.00
_cell.angle_gamma   90.00
#
_symmetry.space_group_name_H-M   'P 1'
#
loop_
_entity.id
_entity.type
_entity.pdbx_description
1 polymer ?
#
loop_
_entity_poly.entity_id
_entity_poly.type
_entity_poly.pdbx_seq_one_letter_code
_entity_poly.pdbx_strand_id
1 'polypeptide(L)'
;PRDPALPCVHFFTATPDPSRSVFKPFIFVANLKPTPQVRSPTFHDDPAKKIPRFQSTVDRRHELYRRHGADGEGPALLPPHPHQEQGQKLLQTLRDLEKQGLEGMNALLEGMETPHPEELADLFFDCVETEMKFY
;
A
#
# COMPACT_ATOMS: atom_id res chain seq x y z
N PRO A 1 16.78 -13.40 1.60
CA PRO A 1 16.89 -13.95 2.98
C PRO A 1 18.21 -14.72 3.17
N ARG A 2 18.69 -14.86 4.42
CA ARG A 2 19.89 -15.68 4.70
C ARG A 2 19.60 -17.19 4.60
N ASP A 3 18.34 -17.57 4.83
CA ASP A 3 17.82 -18.91 4.63
C ASP A 3 17.01 -18.96 3.30
N PRO A 4 17.37 -19.80 2.33
CA PRO A 4 16.64 -19.94 1.07
C PRO A 4 15.27 -20.64 1.23
N ALA A 5 15.00 -21.30 2.36
CA ALA A 5 13.70 -21.91 2.64
C ALA A 5 12.65 -20.89 3.08
N LEU A 6 13.07 -19.68 3.47
CA LEU A 6 12.19 -18.59 3.90
C LEU A 6 11.91 -17.58 2.78
N PRO A 7 10.70 -17.01 2.70
CA PRO A 7 10.39 -15.96 1.75
C PRO A 7 11.15 -14.66 2.05
N CYS A 8 11.35 -13.83 1.02
CA CYS A 8 11.69 -12.42 1.20
C CYS A 8 10.41 -11.62 1.44
N VAL A 9 10.29 -11.01 2.61
CA VAL A 9 9.19 -10.07 2.92
C VAL A 9 9.67 -8.64 2.68
N HIS A 10 8.93 -7.89 1.86
CA HIS A 10 9.13 -6.48 1.57
C HIS A 10 7.96 -5.68 2.12
N PHE A 11 8.19 -4.44 2.54
CA PHE A 11 7.12 -3.58 3.08
C PHE A 11 7.00 -2.32 2.24
N PHE A 12 5.78 -2.01 1.81
CA PHE A 12 5.47 -0.81 1.03
C PHE A 12 4.35 -0.02 1.70
N THR A 13 4.49 1.30 1.79
CA THR A 13 3.35 2.18 2.13
C THR A 13 2.49 2.47 0.92
N ALA A 14 3.03 2.33 -0.30
CA ALA A 14 2.38 2.70 -1.55
C ALA A 14 1.82 4.14 -1.56
N THR A 15 2.40 5.03 -0.75
CA THR A 15 2.01 6.43 -0.56
C THR A 15 3.25 7.24 -0.14
N PRO A 16 3.31 8.56 -0.41
CA PRO A 16 4.50 9.37 -0.13
C PRO A 16 4.67 9.74 1.35
N ASP A 17 3.59 9.73 2.14
CA ASP A 17 3.61 10.08 3.56
C ASP A 17 3.38 8.82 4.40
N PRO A 18 4.44 8.19 4.94
CA PRO A 18 4.32 6.99 5.75
C PRO A 18 3.62 7.24 7.09
N SER A 19 3.51 8.49 7.55
CA SER A 19 2.83 8.80 8.83
C SER A 19 1.30 8.68 8.73
N ARG A 20 0.77 8.61 7.50
CA ARG A 20 -0.66 8.61 7.20
C ARG A 20 -1.15 7.29 6.64
N SER A 21 -0.26 6.36 6.30
CA SER A 21 -0.53 5.05 5.71
C SER A 21 0.07 3.94 6.58
N VAL A 22 -0.13 2.68 6.16
CA VAL A 22 0.41 1.49 6.82
C VAL A 22 1.30 0.70 5.88
N PHE A 23 2.27 0.00 6.45
CA PHE A 23 3.09 -0.96 5.74
C PHE A 23 2.24 -2.14 5.25
N LYS A 24 2.28 -2.37 3.94
CA LYS A 24 1.69 -3.51 3.25
C LYS A 24 2.80 -4.51 2.99
N PRO A 25 2.78 -5.71 3.59
CA PRO A 25 3.73 -6.76 3.25
C PRO A 25 3.55 -7.19 1.79
N PHE A 26 4.66 -7.52 1.16
CA PHE A 26 4.73 -8.00 -0.21
C PHE A 26 5.77 -9.10 -0.29
N ILE A 27 5.36 -10.25 -0.83
CA ILE A 27 6.20 -11.41 -1.02
C ILE A 27 6.18 -11.78 -2.49
N PHE A 28 7.35 -12.00 -3.08
CA PHE A 28 7.45 -12.43 -4.47
C PHE A 28 7.00 -13.89 -4.60
N VAL A 29 5.78 -14.09 -5.09
CA VAL A 29 5.19 -15.40 -5.38
C VAL A 29 4.64 -15.45 -6.80
N ALA A 30 4.34 -16.65 -7.30
CA ALA A 30 3.64 -16.81 -8.58
C ALA A 30 2.20 -16.28 -8.47
N ASN A 31 1.63 -15.85 -9.60
CA ASN A 31 0.23 -15.44 -9.71
C ASN A 31 -0.20 -14.31 -8.75
N LEU A 32 0.69 -13.37 -8.46
CA LEU A 32 0.39 -12.17 -7.66
C LEU A 32 -0.91 -11.50 -8.13
N LYS A 33 -1.80 -11.23 -7.18
CA LYS A 33 -3.08 -10.57 -7.46
C LYS A 33 -2.84 -9.11 -7.88
N PRO A 34 -3.31 -8.69 -9.06
CA PRO A 34 -3.13 -7.30 -9.50
C PRO A 34 -3.79 -6.30 -8.55
N THR A 35 -3.06 -5.24 -8.21
CA THR A 35 -3.54 -4.19 -7.29
C THR A 35 -3.63 -2.83 -8.01
N PRO A 36 -4.68 -2.61 -8.83
CA PRO A 36 -4.80 -1.40 -9.65
C PRO A 36 -4.88 -0.08 -8.87
N GLN A 37 -5.32 -0.12 -7.61
CA GLN A 37 -5.51 1.03 -6.71
C GLN A 37 -4.17 1.75 -6.40
N VAL A 38 -3.05 1.01 -6.50
CA VAL A 38 -1.68 1.52 -6.32
C VAL A 38 -0.92 1.67 -7.63
N ARG A 39 -1.59 1.51 -8.77
CA ARG A 39 -0.99 1.64 -10.10
C ARG A 39 -1.17 3.05 -10.64
N SER A 40 -0.07 3.71 -11.00
CA SER A 40 -0.14 5.00 -11.69
C SER A 40 -0.92 4.90 -13.02
N PRO A 41 -1.67 5.95 -13.40
CA PRO A 41 -2.32 6.02 -14.70
C PRO A 41 -1.32 5.89 -15.84
N THR A 42 -1.78 5.30 -16.95
CA THR A 42 -1.01 5.22 -18.20
C THR A 42 -1.45 6.32 -19.14
N PHE A 43 -0.49 7.01 -19.77
CA PHE A 43 -0.75 8.08 -20.72
C PHE A 43 -0.33 7.63 -22.11
N HIS A 44 -1.21 7.85 -23.11
CA HIS A 44 -0.88 7.63 -24.51
C HIS A 44 0.32 8.51 -24.90
N ASP A 45 0.25 9.79 -24.53
CA ASP A 45 1.25 10.80 -24.85
C ASP A 45 2.19 11.08 -23.67
N ASP A 46 2.79 10.02 -23.11
CA ASP A 46 3.54 10.10 -21.86
C ASP A 46 4.84 10.94 -22.01
N PRO A 47 4.98 12.08 -21.29
CA PRO A 47 6.17 12.92 -21.39
C PRO A 47 7.47 12.26 -20.90
N ALA A 48 7.39 11.18 -20.10
CA ALA A 48 8.56 10.38 -19.72
C ALA A 48 9.09 9.50 -20.87
N LYS A 49 8.25 9.22 -21.88
CA LYS A 49 8.60 8.40 -23.05
C LYS A 49 9.07 9.21 -24.27
N LYS A 50 8.93 10.54 -24.23
CA LYS A 50 9.36 11.45 -25.33
C LYS A 50 10.81 11.91 -25.15
N ILE A 51 11.45 12.32 -26.24
CA ILE A 51 12.76 12.98 -26.21
C ILE A 51 12.62 14.38 -26.82
N PRO A 52 13.03 15.45 -26.11
CA PRO A 52 13.53 15.45 -24.74
C PRO A 52 12.47 15.02 -23.71
N ARG A 53 12.91 14.39 -22.60
CA ARG A 53 12.00 13.89 -21.56
C ARG A 53 11.41 15.02 -20.72
N PHE A 54 10.22 14.78 -20.15
CA PHE A 54 9.58 15.64 -19.16
C PHE A 54 9.34 17.08 -19.61
N GLN A 55 9.05 17.29 -20.90
CA GLN A 55 8.68 18.62 -21.44
C GLN A 55 7.31 19.11 -20.97
N SER A 56 6.48 18.21 -20.43
CA SER A 56 5.23 18.51 -19.76
C SER A 56 5.03 17.60 -18.55
N THR A 57 4.12 17.99 -17.66
CA THR A 57 3.77 17.24 -16.45
C THR A 57 2.38 16.60 -16.60
N VAL A 58 2.23 15.39 -16.09
CA VAL A 58 0.95 14.67 -16.00
C VAL A 58 0.72 14.22 -14.56
N ASP A 59 -0.53 14.11 -14.13
CA ASP A 59 -0.87 13.63 -12.79
C ASP A 59 -0.73 12.10 -12.69
N ARG A 60 0.40 11.63 -12.14
CA ARG A 60 0.70 10.20 -11.98
C ARG A 60 0.16 9.59 -10.68
N ARG A 61 -0.55 10.35 -9.86
CA ARG A 61 -1.11 9.85 -8.59
C ARG A 61 -2.08 8.71 -8.89
N HIS A 62 -1.95 7.60 -8.16
CA HIS A 62 -2.89 6.47 -8.21
C HIS A 62 -4.04 6.69 -7.22
N GLU A 63 -5.01 5.78 -7.17
CA GLU A 63 -6.22 5.96 -6.37
C GLU A 63 -5.93 6.09 -4.88
N LEU A 64 -5.18 5.14 -4.29
CA LEU A 64 -4.80 5.20 -2.89
C LEU A 64 -4.07 6.50 -2.55
N TYR A 65 -3.13 6.96 -3.39
CA TYR A 65 -2.47 8.26 -3.20
C TYR A 65 -3.48 9.39 -3.07
N ARG A 66 -4.47 9.44 -3.97
CA ARG A 66 -5.48 10.52 -3.97
C ARG A 66 -6.33 10.50 -2.69
N ARG A 67 -6.67 9.32 -2.18
CA ARG A 67 -7.39 9.17 -0.90
C ARG A 67 -6.61 9.71 0.29
N HIS A 68 -5.28 9.66 0.24
CA HIS A 68 -4.40 10.28 1.22
C HIS A 68 -4.21 11.79 1.04
N GLY A 69 -4.38 12.34 -0.17
CA GLY A 69 -4.13 13.75 -0.44
C GLY A 69 -5.10 14.69 0.28
N ALA A 70 -4.61 15.84 0.75
CA ALA A 70 -5.44 16.97 1.21
C ALA A 70 -6.02 17.80 0.04
N ASP A 71 -5.56 17.53 -1.19
CA ASP A 71 -5.96 18.24 -2.41
C ASP A 71 -7.28 17.70 -2.98
N GLY A 72 -8.37 17.85 -2.21
CA GLY A 72 -9.64 18.37 -2.72
C GLY A 72 -10.45 17.65 -3.81
N GLU A 73 -10.23 16.37 -4.14
CA GLU A 73 -11.10 15.65 -5.11
C GLU A 73 -11.69 14.33 -4.60
N GLY A 74 -11.36 13.92 -3.37
CA GLY A 74 -11.97 12.76 -2.68
C GLY A 74 -12.39 13.13 -1.26
N PRO A 75 -13.26 12.34 -0.60
CA PRO A 75 -13.58 12.58 0.80
C PRO A 75 -12.28 12.45 1.61
N ALA A 76 -11.80 13.56 2.14
CA ALA A 76 -10.68 13.59 3.07
C ALA A 76 -11.12 12.91 4.38
N LEU A 77 -11.10 11.57 4.41
CA LEU A 77 -11.45 10.82 5.63
C LEU A 77 -10.33 10.89 6.68
N LEU A 78 -9.11 11.29 6.29
CA LEU A 78 -8.10 11.80 7.21
C LEU A 78 -8.26 13.32 7.30
N PRO A 79 -8.87 13.85 8.37
CA PRO A 79 -9.00 15.28 8.53
C PRO A 79 -7.61 15.94 8.48
N PRO A 80 -7.49 17.15 7.91
CA PRO A 80 -6.26 17.94 7.91
C PRO A 80 -5.76 18.27 9.33
N HIS A 81 -6.58 17.98 10.34
CA HIS A 81 -6.24 18.11 11.75
C HIS A 81 -6.28 16.74 12.46
N PRO A 82 -5.14 16.26 12.98
CA PRO A 82 -5.06 15.05 13.82
C PRO A 82 -5.77 15.19 15.19
N HIS A 83 -6.59 16.24 15.38
CA HIS A 83 -7.30 16.57 16.62
C HIS A 83 -8.78 16.17 16.61
N GLN A 84 -9.32 15.68 15.48
CA GLN A 84 -10.66 15.11 15.46
C GLN A 84 -10.59 13.65 15.91
N GLU A 85 -11.33 13.30 16.96
CA GLU A 85 -11.37 11.97 17.59
C GLU A 85 -11.52 10.82 16.58
N GLN A 86 -12.30 11.05 15.53
CA GLN A 86 -12.53 10.09 14.43
C GLN A 86 -11.26 9.80 13.63
N GLY A 87 -10.44 10.83 13.32
CA GLY A 87 -9.18 10.67 12.60
C GLY A 87 -8.12 9.96 13.45
N GLN A 88 -8.08 10.23 14.75
CA GLN A 88 -7.20 9.52 15.68
C GLN A 88 -7.59 8.04 15.81
N LYS A 89 -8.89 7.75 15.92
CA LYS A 89 -9.39 6.38 15.99
C LYS A 89 -9.07 5.59 14.72
N LEU A 90 -9.27 6.20 13.54
CA LEU A 90 -8.88 5.60 12.27
C LEU A 90 -7.38 5.28 12.21
N LEU A 91 -6.53 6.25 12.56
CA LEU A 91 -5.07 6.06 12.57
C LEU A 91 -4.65 4.95 13.55
N GLN A 92 -5.31 4.85 14.71
CA GLN A 92 -5.06 3.77 15.66
C GLN A 92 -5.44 2.41 15.07
N THR A 93 -6.61 2.30 14.44
CA THR A 93 -7.03 1.06 13.77
C THR A 93 -6.05 0.64 12.68
N LEU A 94 -5.59 1.60 11.86
CA LEU A 94 -4.57 1.36 10.85
C LEU A 94 -3.26 0.83 11.47
N ARG A 95 -2.78 1.45 12.56
CA ARG A 95 -1.58 0.97 13.27
C ARG A 95 -1.73 -0.42 13.87
N ASP A 96 -2.91 -0.73 14.41
CA ASP A 96 -3.19 -2.05 14.97
C ASP A 96 -3.16 -3.12 13.86
N LEU A 97 -3.68 -2.81 12.66
CA LEU A 97 -3.59 -3.68 11.49
C LEU A 97 -2.15 -3.87 11.01
N GLU A 98 -1.35 -2.79 10.98
CA GLU A 98 0.07 -2.87 10.65
C GLU A 98 0.82 -3.79 11.62
N LYS A 99 0.57 -3.63 12.92
CA LYS A 99 1.16 -4.48 13.95
C LYS A 99 0.80 -5.95 13.75
N GLN A 100 -0.48 -6.26 13.50
CA GLN A 100 -0.93 -7.62 13.22
C GLN A 100 -0.26 -8.19 11.97
N GLY A 101 -0.12 -7.38 10.92
CA GLY A 101 0.60 -7.77 9.70
C GLY A 101 2.06 -8.11 9.97
N LEU A 102 2.75 -7.29 10.78
CA LEU A 102 4.14 -7.56 11.19
C LEU A 102 4.27 -8.84 12.02
N GLU A 103 3.34 -9.09 12.94
CA GLU A 103 3.31 -10.31 13.76
C GLU A 103 3.12 -11.56 12.88
N GLY A 104 2.20 -11.52 11.91
CA GLY A 104 2.01 -12.62 10.95
C GLY A 104 3.24 -12.86 10.07
N MET A 105 3.90 -11.80 9.60
CA MET A 105 5.15 -11.95 8.84
C MET A 105 6.30 -12.52 9.69
N ASN A 106 6.36 -12.19 10.98
CA ASN A 106 7.34 -12.81 11.87
C ASN A 106 7.01 -14.30 12.09
N ALA A 107 5.75 -14.65 12.33
CA ALA A 107 5.32 -16.04 12.50
C ALA A 107 5.61 -16.90 11.25
N LEU A 108 5.38 -16.35 10.05
CA LEU A 108 5.79 -16.94 8.78
C LEU A 108 7.31 -17.21 8.74
N LEU A 109 8.13 -16.22 9.09
CA LEU A 109 9.60 -16.33 9.07
C LEU A 109 10.15 -17.27 10.14
N GLU A 110 9.44 -17.43 11.26
CA GLU A 110 9.74 -18.40 12.32
C GLU A 110 9.25 -19.81 12.00
N GLY A 111 8.51 -19.99 10.89
CA GLY A 111 7.92 -21.28 10.50
C GLY A 111 6.73 -21.70 11.37
N MET A 112 6.19 -20.78 12.17
CA MET A 112 5.00 -20.99 12.99
C MET A 112 3.73 -20.95 12.15
N GLU A 113 3.74 -20.19 11.05
CA GLU A 113 2.68 -20.13 10.06
C GLU A 113 3.17 -20.57 8.68
N THR A 114 2.33 -21.31 7.97
CA THR A 114 2.60 -21.78 6.60
C THR A 114 1.40 -21.46 5.69
N PRO A 115 1.19 -20.18 5.34
CA PRO A 115 0.05 -19.77 4.52
C PRO A 115 0.09 -20.44 3.15
N HIS A 116 -1.08 -20.69 2.57
CA HIS A 116 -1.16 -21.20 1.22
C HIS A 116 -0.56 -20.19 0.22
N PRO A 117 0.07 -20.63 -0.88
CA PRO A 117 0.63 -19.70 -1.88
C PRO A 117 -0.36 -18.66 -2.41
N GLU A 118 -1.66 -19.00 -2.48
CA GLU A 118 -2.72 -18.06 -2.87
C GLU A 118 -2.93 -16.95 -1.83
N GLU A 119 -2.82 -17.24 -0.54
CA GLU A 119 -2.91 -16.23 0.52
C GLU A 119 -1.74 -15.24 0.42
N LEU A 120 -0.53 -15.75 0.13
CA LEU A 120 0.64 -14.90 -0.09
C LEU A 120 0.50 -14.04 -1.36
N ALA A 121 -0.17 -14.57 -2.40
CA ALA A 121 -0.42 -13.86 -3.65
C ALA A 121 -1.46 -12.74 -3.51
N ASP A 122 -2.41 -12.92 -2.58
CA ASP A 122 -3.49 -11.98 -2.29
C ASP A 122 -3.11 -10.94 -1.21
N LEU A 123 -2.15 -11.27 -0.35
CA LEU A 123 -1.72 -10.47 0.82
C LEU A 123 -1.59 -8.97 0.53
N PHE A 124 -0.81 -8.59 -0.48
CA PHE A 124 -0.59 -7.17 -0.79
C PHE A 124 -1.87 -6.47 -1.27
N PHE A 125 -2.66 -7.16 -2.11
CA PHE A 125 -3.95 -6.64 -2.58
C PHE A 125 -4.91 -6.46 -1.42
N ASP A 126 -5.01 -7.44 -0.52
CA ASP A 126 -5.91 -7.40 0.62
C ASP A 126 -5.55 -6.28 1.60
N CYS A 127 -4.26 -6.02 1.82
CA CYS A 127 -3.81 -4.87 2.62
C CYS A 127 -4.19 -3.54 1.96
N VAL A 128 -3.99 -3.40 0.65
CA VAL A 128 -4.40 -2.19 -0.08
C VAL A 128 -5.91 -1.98 -0.04
N GLU A 129 -6.69 -3.02 -0.32
CA GLU A 129 -8.15 -2.96 -0.31
C GLU A 129 -8.71 -2.64 1.08
N THR A 130 -8.11 -3.22 2.11
CA THR A 130 -8.49 -2.95 3.49
C THR A 130 -8.26 -1.48 3.82
N GLU A 131 -7.09 -0.93 3.50
CA GLU A 131 -6.80 0.49 3.66
C GLU A 131 -7.73 1.38 2.82
N MET A 132 -8.01 1.01 1.58
CA MET A 132 -8.95 1.73 0.72
C MET A 132 -10.36 1.81 1.31
N LYS A 133 -10.82 0.78 2.01
CA LYS A 133 -12.14 0.78 2.69
C LYS A 133 -12.21 1.71 3.90
N PHE A 134 -11.06 2.09 4.45
CA PHE A 134 -11.00 3.08 5.53
C PHE A 134 -11.04 4.53 5.04
N TYR A 135 -10.88 4.76 3.72
CA TYR A 135 -10.92 6.07 3.06
C TYR A 135 -12.10 6.27 2.11
#